data_AF-A0A9D7IJB0-F1
#
_entry.id   AF-A0A9D7IJB0-F1
#
_cell.length_a   1.000
_cell.length_b   1.000
_cell.length_c   1.000
_cell.angle_alpha   90.00
_cell.angle_beta   90.00
_cell.angle_gamma   90.00
#
_symmetry.space_group_name_H-M   'P 1'
#
loop_
_entity.id
_entity.type
_entity.pdbx_description
1 polymer ?
#
loop_
_entity_poly.entity_id
_entity_poly.type
_entity_poly.pdbx_seq_one_letter_code
_entity_poly.pdbx_strand_id
1 'polypeptide(L)'
;MDSPNQPSDTKDIARFSIWKMLLFSLTTVFLLLVVVEGSWQAACYLEWVDPPARSRDLREEWQWIEMHRDLGPGGFSITAAQYDPELGWKPTPNYKADGIFINSMGQRGTRVVPYERTPDHLRILFIGDSYTFGAQVKDNECFSEVLKTRYLPDAETINLGVSGYGTDQQILFMNLRELNTKRMS
;
A
#
# COMPACT_ATOMS: atom_id res chain seq x y z
N MET A 1 90.52 31.13 -7.36
CA MET A 1 89.28 31.77 -7.85
C MET A 1 88.23 30.67 -7.86
N ASP A 2 87.46 30.57 -6.78
CA ASP A 2 86.33 29.64 -6.64
C ASP A 2 85.02 30.43 -6.60
N SER A 3 84.05 30.02 -7.43
CA SER A 3 82.59 30.00 -7.16
C SER A 3 81.78 29.96 -8.47
N PRO A 4 80.54 29.42 -8.46
CA PRO A 4 80.11 28.22 -7.77
C PRO A 4 79.17 27.32 -8.63
N ASN A 5 78.90 26.13 -8.10
CA ASN A 5 77.78 25.24 -8.41
C ASN A 5 76.48 25.95 -8.85
N GLN A 6 75.79 25.37 -9.83
CA GLN A 6 74.33 25.44 -9.89
C GLN A 6 73.75 24.02 -10.03
N PRO A 7 73.11 23.46 -8.98
CA PRO A 7 72.27 22.29 -9.14
C PRO A 7 70.93 22.76 -9.73
N SER A 8 70.55 22.27 -10.91
CA SER A 8 69.20 22.46 -11.43
C SER A 8 68.23 21.54 -10.67
N ASP A 9 67.83 22.02 -9.50
CA ASP A 9 66.53 21.96 -8.85
C ASP A 9 65.47 21.11 -9.60
N THR A 10 65.64 19.78 -9.59
CA THR A 10 64.54 18.87 -9.88
C THR A 10 63.77 18.80 -8.58
N LYS A 11 62.79 19.69 -8.43
CA LYS A 11 61.87 19.72 -7.30
C LYS A 11 61.42 18.28 -7.03
N ASP A 12 61.80 17.75 -5.87
CA ASP A 12 61.25 16.53 -5.31
C ASP A 12 59.75 16.72 -5.15
N ILE A 13 58.99 16.41 -6.21
CA ILE A 13 57.55 16.32 -6.15
C ILE A 13 57.30 15.12 -5.24
N ALA A 14 56.89 15.40 -4.00
CA ALA A 14 56.58 14.40 -2.99
C ALA A 14 55.72 13.29 -3.61
N ARG A 15 56.35 12.13 -3.86
CA ARG A 15 55.69 10.99 -4.49
C ARG A 15 54.82 10.33 -3.42
N PHE A 16 53.58 10.79 -3.32
CA PHE A 16 52.63 10.22 -2.36
C PHE A 16 52.46 8.73 -2.64
N SER A 17 52.46 7.92 -1.57
CA SER A 17 52.16 6.50 -1.66
C SER A 17 50.77 6.31 -2.29
N ILE A 18 50.68 5.48 -3.33
CA ILE A 18 49.43 5.23 -4.04
C ILE A 18 48.31 4.79 -3.10
N TRP A 19 48.63 4.05 -2.03
CA TRP A 19 47.69 3.64 -1.00
C TRP A 19 47.16 4.80 -0.16
N LYS A 20 47.98 5.81 0.13
CA LYS A 20 47.55 7.02 0.83
C LYS A 20 46.62 7.86 -0.05
N MET A 21 46.90 7.95 -1.35
CA MET A 21 46.01 8.61 -2.30
C MET A 21 44.68 7.87 -2.43
N LEU A 22 44.71 6.54 -2.56
CA LEU A 22 43.48 5.73 -2.62
C LEU A 22 42.65 5.84 -1.36
N LEU A 23 43.28 5.75 -0.18
CA LEU A 23 42.59 5.91 1.10
C LEU A 23 41.95 7.30 1.24
N PHE A 24 42.68 8.36 0.87
CA PHE A 24 42.17 9.72 0.89
C PHE A 24 40.97 9.89 -0.06
N SER A 25 41.09 9.40 -1.30
CA SER A 25 40.01 9.47 -2.29
C SER A 25 38.77 8.69 -1.85
N LEU A 26 38.93 7.47 -1.34
CA LEU A 26 37.81 6.65 -0.85
C LEU A 26 37.12 7.30 0.37
N THR A 27 37.91 7.83 1.31
CA THR A 27 37.37 8.54 2.47
C THR A 27 36.61 9.78 2.03
N THR A 28 37.14 10.52 1.06
CA THR A 28 36.48 11.72 0.50
C THR A 28 35.17 11.37 -0.17
N VAL A 29 35.14 10.32 -1.01
CA VAL A 29 33.91 9.85 -1.66
C VAL A 29 32.88 9.39 -0.63
N PHE A 30 33.30 8.63 0.39
CA PHE A 30 32.41 8.19 1.46
C PHE A 30 31.79 9.37 2.22
N LEU A 31 32.60 10.37 2.60
CA LEU A 31 32.09 11.57 3.26
C LEU A 31 31.13 12.36 2.39
N LEU A 32 31.39 12.46 1.08
CA LEU A 32 30.47 13.09 0.13
C LEU A 32 29.14 12.34 0.06
N LEU A 33 29.16 11.01 0.03
CA LEU A 33 27.94 10.20 0.04
C LEU A 33 27.14 10.40 1.34
N VAL A 34 27.81 10.44 2.50
CA VAL A 34 27.16 10.71 3.79
C VAL A 34 26.51 12.10 3.81
N VAL A 35 27.19 13.13 3.28
CA VAL A 35 26.63 14.49 3.21
C VAL A 35 25.45 14.55 2.25
N VAL A 36 25.53 13.91 1.09
CA VAL A 36 24.43 13.88 0.12
C VAL A 36 23.20 13.18 0.70
N GLU A 37 23.36 11.98 1.28
CA GLU A 37 22.27 11.24 1.91
C GLU A 37 21.70 11.96 3.13
N GLY A 38 22.56 12.50 3.99
CA GLY A 38 22.13 13.25 5.18
C GLY A 38 21.37 14.53 4.80
N SER A 39 21.82 15.24 3.77
CA SER A 39 21.14 16.44 3.26
C SER A 39 19.82 16.09 2.60
N TRP A 40 19.77 15.00 1.83
CA TRP A 40 18.53 14.48 1.24
C TRP A 40 17.52 14.11 2.33
N GLN A 41 17.94 13.36 3.34
CA GLN A 41 17.08 12.98 4.46
C GLN A 41 16.60 14.19 5.28
N ALA A 42 17.45 15.18 5.51
CA ALA A 42 17.06 16.41 6.20
C ALA A 42 16.04 17.22 5.38
N ALA A 43 16.23 17.34 4.06
CA ALA A 43 15.27 17.99 3.17
C ALA A 43 13.92 17.26 3.14
N CYS A 44 13.96 15.92 3.19
CA CYS A 44 12.78 15.07 3.31
C CYS A 44 12.04 15.27 4.65
N TYR A 45 12.78 15.47 5.75
CA TYR A 45 12.19 15.68 7.07
C TYR A 45 11.63 17.11 7.24
N LEU A 46 12.22 18.09 6.54
CA LEU A 46 11.86 19.51 6.60
C LEU A 46 10.89 19.95 5.49
N GLU A 47 10.05 19.02 4.99
CA GLU A 47 8.83 19.28 4.22
C GLU A 47 8.92 19.37 2.67
N TRP A 48 10.03 19.03 2.00
CA TRP A 48 10.15 19.39 0.55
C TRP A 48 10.22 18.28 -0.49
N VAL A 49 10.42 17.00 -0.15
CA VAL A 49 10.14 15.83 -1.02
C VAL A 49 10.03 14.60 -0.14
N ASP A 50 9.02 13.77 -0.37
CA ASP A 50 8.86 12.50 0.32
C ASP A 50 9.98 11.49 -0.03
N PRO A 51 10.70 10.91 0.96
CA PRO A 51 11.78 9.98 0.65
C PRO A 51 11.20 8.68 0.06
N PRO A 52 11.88 8.07 -0.94
CA PRO A 52 11.38 6.89 -1.66
C PRO A 52 11.26 5.63 -0.79
N ALA A 53 11.88 5.62 0.40
CA ALA A 53 11.89 4.48 1.33
C ALA A 53 10.89 4.60 2.50
N ARG A 54 10.16 5.71 2.65
CA ARG A 54 9.01 5.73 3.56
C ARG A 54 7.90 4.96 2.86
N SER A 55 7.39 3.95 3.55
CA SER A 55 6.36 3.04 3.05
C SER A 55 5.25 3.88 2.37
N ARG A 56 5.08 3.67 1.07
CA ARG A 56 4.14 4.45 0.24
C ARG A 56 2.70 4.28 0.73
N ASP A 57 2.43 3.17 1.41
CA ASP A 57 1.16 2.82 2.04
C ASP A 57 0.64 3.92 2.96
N LEU A 58 1.43 4.38 3.94
CA LEU A 58 0.97 5.32 4.95
C LEU A 58 0.68 6.69 4.33
N ARG A 59 1.48 7.14 3.36
CA ARG A 59 1.22 8.44 2.71
C ARG A 59 0.03 8.40 1.80
N GLU A 60 -0.11 7.37 0.98
CA GLU A 60 -1.27 7.22 0.10
C GLU A 60 -2.54 7.06 0.96
N GLU A 61 -2.46 6.35 2.09
CA GLU A 61 -3.54 6.22 3.07
C GLU A 61 -3.85 7.55 3.78
N TRP A 62 -2.86 8.28 4.30
CA TRP A 62 -3.09 9.56 4.97
C TRP A 62 -3.55 10.65 4.01
N GLN A 63 -3.00 10.72 2.79
CA GLN A 63 -3.48 11.60 1.73
C GLN A 63 -4.92 11.25 1.33
N TRP A 64 -5.24 9.95 1.28
CA TRP A 64 -6.60 9.49 1.06
C TRP A 64 -7.51 9.91 2.22
N ILE A 65 -7.12 9.68 3.48
CA ILE A 65 -7.88 10.09 4.66
C ILE A 65 -8.09 11.60 4.66
N GLU A 66 -7.05 12.40 4.44
CA GLU A 66 -7.13 13.87 4.41
C GLU A 66 -8.03 14.36 3.26
N MET A 67 -7.88 13.80 2.06
CA MET A 67 -8.73 14.14 0.92
C MET A 67 -10.20 13.86 1.21
N HIS A 68 -10.52 12.78 1.93
CA HIS A 68 -11.90 12.35 2.16
C HIS A 68 -12.49 12.76 3.52
N ARG A 69 -11.67 13.27 4.45
CA ARG A 69 -12.12 13.76 5.77
C ARG A 69 -13.04 14.97 5.65
N ASP A 70 -12.73 15.88 4.73
CA ASP A 70 -13.43 17.17 4.59
C ASP A 70 -14.63 17.08 3.62
N LEU A 71 -14.74 15.97 2.90
CA LEU A 71 -15.78 15.69 1.92
C LEU A 71 -17.14 15.36 2.57
N GLY A 72 -17.17 15.09 3.87
CA GLY A 72 -18.37 14.69 4.59
C GLY A 72 -19.00 13.40 3.99
N PRO A 73 -20.24 13.05 4.37
CA PRO A 73 -20.92 11.84 3.88
C PRO A 73 -21.16 11.78 2.36
N GLY A 74 -20.83 12.84 1.60
CA GLY A 74 -21.18 12.99 0.18
C GLY A 74 -20.03 13.31 -0.78
N GLY A 75 -18.84 13.67 -0.30
CA GLY A 75 -17.75 14.05 -1.20
C GLY A 75 -16.86 12.88 -1.67
N PHE A 76 -17.03 11.68 -1.11
CA PHE A 76 -16.59 10.44 -1.77
C PHE A 76 -17.77 9.78 -2.48
N SER A 77 -17.99 10.10 -3.74
CA SER A 77 -18.85 9.32 -4.63
C SER A 77 -18.00 8.51 -5.60
N ILE A 78 -17.27 7.51 -5.08
CA ILE A 78 -17.33 6.18 -5.71
C ILE A 78 -18.30 5.43 -4.81
N THR A 79 -19.59 5.51 -5.08
CA THR A 79 -20.72 5.28 -4.14
C THR A 79 -20.77 3.90 -3.44
N ALA A 80 -19.83 3.01 -3.77
CA ALA A 80 -19.60 1.68 -3.21
C ALA A 80 -19.07 1.63 -1.77
N ALA A 81 -18.57 2.73 -1.18
CA ALA A 81 -18.05 2.73 0.19
C ALA A 81 -18.59 3.90 1.02
N GLN A 82 -18.69 3.68 2.33
CA GLN A 82 -19.12 4.66 3.32
C GLN A 82 -18.14 4.68 4.50
N TYR A 83 -18.00 5.84 5.16
CA TYR A 83 -17.16 5.99 6.34
C TYR A 83 -17.56 5.01 7.45
N ASP A 84 -16.56 4.48 8.15
CA ASP A 84 -16.73 3.64 9.34
C ASP A 84 -15.67 4.03 10.38
N PRO A 85 -16.05 4.28 11.65
CA PRO A 85 -15.11 4.76 12.66
C PRO A 85 -14.07 3.71 13.09
N GLU A 86 -14.34 2.42 12.93
CA GLU A 86 -13.40 1.35 13.29
C GLU A 86 -12.54 0.94 12.08
N LEU A 87 -13.13 0.94 10.88
CA LEU A 87 -12.48 0.44 9.66
C LEU A 87 -11.93 1.54 8.75
N GLY A 88 -12.21 2.81 9.04
CA GLY A 88 -12.01 3.94 8.12
C GLY A 88 -13.14 4.02 7.09
N TRP A 89 -13.34 2.95 6.32
CA TRP A 89 -14.48 2.80 5.40
C TRP A 89 -14.94 1.36 5.30
N LYS A 90 -16.19 1.15 4.90
CA LYS A 90 -16.77 -0.16 4.61
C LYS A 90 -17.65 -0.12 3.36
N PRO A 91 -17.94 -1.27 2.73
CA PRO A 91 -18.88 -1.36 1.63
C PRO A 91 -20.24 -0.74 1.98
N THR A 92 -20.80 0.08 1.10
CA THR A 92 -22.15 0.64 1.23
C THR A 92 -23.18 -0.45 0.94
N PRO A 93 -24.01 -0.86 1.93
CA PRO A 93 -25.02 -1.89 1.70
C PRO A 93 -26.05 -1.45 0.66
N ASN A 94 -26.52 -2.40 -0.14
CA ASN A 94 -27.48 -2.16 -1.22
C ASN A 94 -26.99 -1.18 -2.30
N TYR A 95 -25.68 -1.03 -2.46
CA TYR A 95 -25.11 -0.21 -3.52
C TYR A 95 -25.28 -0.86 -4.90
N LYS A 96 -25.59 -0.03 -5.90
CA LYS A 96 -25.74 -0.43 -7.30
C LYS A 96 -25.39 0.73 -8.23
N ALA A 97 -24.27 0.62 -8.94
CA ALA A 97 -23.96 1.48 -10.08
C ALA A 97 -22.93 0.81 -11.00
N ASP A 98 -22.96 1.12 -12.30
CA ASP A 98 -21.94 0.74 -13.28
C ASP A 98 -21.56 -0.76 -13.33
N GLY A 99 -22.52 -1.64 -13.01
CA GLY A 99 -22.31 -3.09 -12.97
C GLY A 99 -21.62 -3.61 -11.71
N ILE A 100 -21.45 -2.74 -10.72
CA ILE A 100 -21.03 -3.07 -9.35
C ILE A 100 -22.28 -3.16 -8.48
N PHE A 101 -22.45 -4.29 -7.80
CA PHE A 101 -23.47 -4.45 -6.78
C PHE A 101 -22.83 -4.84 -5.45
N ILE A 102 -23.33 -4.27 -4.36
CA ILE A 102 -23.00 -4.66 -3.01
C ILE A 102 -24.31 -4.94 -2.30
N ASN A 103 -24.48 -6.17 -1.84
CA ASN A 103 -25.73 -6.58 -1.25
C ASN A 103 -25.95 -6.00 0.16
N SER A 104 -27.08 -6.32 0.78
CA SER A 104 -27.46 -5.82 2.11
C SER A 104 -26.48 -6.19 3.23
N MET A 105 -25.62 -7.20 3.03
CA MET A 105 -24.60 -7.64 3.98
C MET A 105 -23.19 -7.11 3.64
N GLY A 106 -23.10 -6.18 2.68
CA GLY A 106 -21.83 -5.60 2.26
C GLY A 106 -20.96 -6.55 1.44
N GLN A 107 -21.53 -7.61 0.86
CA GLN A 107 -20.79 -8.56 0.00
C GLN A 107 -20.88 -8.10 -1.46
N ARG A 108 -19.80 -8.24 -2.22
CA ARG A 108 -19.79 -7.95 -3.65
C ARG A 108 -20.69 -8.95 -4.39
N GLY A 109 -21.59 -8.43 -5.23
CA GLY A 109 -22.56 -9.20 -6.00
C GLY A 109 -24.02 -8.95 -5.59
N THR A 110 -24.95 -9.45 -6.41
CA THR A 110 -26.40 -9.35 -6.16
C THR A 110 -26.94 -10.38 -5.17
N ARG A 111 -26.30 -11.55 -5.08
CA ARG A 111 -26.74 -12.64 -4.21
C ARG A 111 -26.28 -12.38 -2.77
N VAL A 112 -27.23 -12.42 -1.84
CA VAL A 112 -26.95 -12.45 -0.40
C VAL A 112 -26.67 -13.90 0.01
N VAL A 113 -25.49 -14.17 0.56
CA VAL A 113 -25.16 -15.48 1.15
C VAL A 113 -25.10 -15.32 2.67
N PRO A 114 -26.03 -15.91 3.44
CA PRO A 114 -26.10 -15.79 4.91
C PRO A 114 -24.80 -16.20 5.61
N TYR A 115 -24.56 -15.69 6.82
CA TYR A 115 -23.40 -16.11 7.60
C TYR A 115 -23.55 -17.54 8.12
N GLU A 116 -24.78 -17.96 8.39
CA GLU A 116 -25.12 -19.33 8.73
C GLU A 116 -24.66 -20.24 7.60
N ARG A 117 -23.93 -21.28 7.96
CA ARG A 117 -23.45 -22.26 6.99
C ARG A 117 -24.61 -23.12 6.52
N THR A 118 -24.75 -23.25 5.22
CA THR A 118 -25.59 -24.27 4.60
C THR A 118 -24.88 -25.62 4.76
N PRO A 119 -25.48 -26.61 5.43
CA PRO A 119 -24.90 -27.95 5.53
C PRO A 119 -24.62 -28.52 4.14
N ASP A 120 -23.55 -29.31 4.02
CA ASP A 120 -23.19 -30.06 2.80
C ASP A 120 -22.87 -29.22 1.55
N HIS A 121 -22.79 -27.88 1.65
CA HIS A 121 -22.32 -27.01 0.58
C HIS A 121 -20.88 -26.55 0.79
N LEU A 122 -20.08 -26.58 -0.29
CA LEU A 122 -18.77 -25.94 -0.30
C LEU A 122 -18.94 -24.42 -0.24
N ARG A 123 -18.42 -23.78 0.81
CA ARG A 123 -18.39 -22.32 0.96
C ARG A 123 -16.98 -21.78 0.81
N ILE A 124 -16.81 -20.81 -0.07
CA ILE A 124 -15.54 -20.15 -0.36
C ILE A 124 -15.69 -18.67 -0.04
N LEU A 125 -14.89 -18.20 0.92
CA LEU A 125 -14.83 -16.81 1.34
C LEU A 125 -13.61 -16.15 0.71
N PHE A 126 -13.82 -15.03 0.03
CA PHE A 126 -12.77 -14.19 -0.53
C PHE A 126 -12.63 -12.93 0.32
N ILE A 127 -11.43 -12.70 0.84
CA ILE A 127 -11.07 -11.54 1.65
C ILE A 127 -9.85 -10.90 0.99
N GLY A 128 -9.85 -9.58 0.87
CA GLY A 128 -8.74 -8.87 0.27
C GLY A 128 -9.07 -7.41 -0.01
N ASP A 129 -8.30 -6.84 -0.92
CA ASP A 129 -8.32 -5.44 -1.32
C ASP A 129 -9.17 -5.20 -2.58
N SER A 130 -8.79 -4.21 -3.39
CA SER A 130 -9.40 -3.87 -4.68
C SER A 130 -9.39 -5.01 -5.70
N TYR A 131 -8.36 -5.88 -5.69
CA TYR A 131 -8.30 -7.02 -6.60
C TYR A 131 -9.39 -8.02 -6.23
N THR A 132 -9.52 -8.31 -4.93
CA THR A 132 -10.57 -9.20 -4.44
C THR A 132 -11.95 -8.60 -4.65
N PHE A 133 -12.12 -7.31 -4.36
CA PHE A 133 -13.37 -6.60 -4.62
C PHE A 133 -13.77 -6.66 -6.09
N GLY A 134 -12.81 -6.76 -7.02
CA GLY A 134 -13.04 -6.65 -8.46
C GLY A 134 -13.24 -5.20 -8.88
N ALA A 135 -12.34 -4.31 -8.44
CA ALA A 135 -12.33 -2.93 -8.91
C ALA A 135 -12.19 -2.90 -10.44
N GLN A 136 -12.90 -1.99 -11.10
CA GLN A 136 -12.91 -1.79 -12.56
C GLN A 136 -13.53 -2.91 -13.39
N VAL A 137 -14.10 -3.95 -12.78
CA VAL A 137 -14.83 -5.01 -13.48
C VAL A 137 -16.25 -5.13 -12.97
N LYS A 138 -17.14 -5.64 -13.82
CA LYS A 138 -18.53 -5.92 -13.42
C LYS A 138 -18.60 -7.17 -12.55
N ASP A 139 -19.70 -7.36 -11.84
CA ASP A 139 -19.88 -8.49 -10.93
C ASP A 139 -19.67 -9.86 -11.60
N ASN A 140 -20.09 -10.03 -12.85
CA ASN A 140 -19.92 -11.27 -13.61
C ASN A 140 -18.48 -11.52 -14.10
N GLU A 141 -17.60 -10.52 -13.96
CA GLU A 141 -16.19 -10.57 -14.34
C GLU A 141 -15.27 -10.70 -13.11
N CYS A 142 -15.82 -10.50 -11.90
CA CYS A 142 -15.09 -10.72 -10.65
C CYS A 142 -14.65 -12.19 -10.57
N PHE A 143 -13.38 -12.45 -10.24
CA PHE A 143 -12.87 -13.82 -10.24
C PHE A 143 -13.62 -14.75 -9.27
N SER A 144 -14.21 -14.22 -8.20
CA SER A 144 -15.08 -14.95 -7.28
C SER A 144 -16.35 -15.48 -7.96
N GLU A 145 -16.94 -14.69 -8.86
CA GLU A 145 -18.13 -15.09 -9.64
C GLU A 145 -17.72 -15.95 -10.83
N VAL A 146 -16.59 -15.67 -11.47
CA VAL A 146 -16.03 -16.53 -12.54
C VAL A 146 -15.71 -17.92 -12.00
N LEU A 147 -15.13 -18.03 -10.81
CA LEU A 147 -14.84 -19.33 -10.18
C LEU A 147 -16.12 -20.14 -9.99
N LYS A 148 -17.13 -19.53 -9.38
CA LYS A 148 -18.44 -20.15 -9.17
C LYS A 148 -19.07 -20.58 -10.48
N THR A 149 -19.21 -19.66 -11.42
CA THR A 149 -19.96 -19.90 -12.66
C THR A 149 -19.28 -20.90 -13.60
N ARG A 150 -17.94 -20.94 -13.64
CA ARG A 150 -17.20 -21.82 -14.57
C ARG A 150 -16.75 -23.14 -13.98
N TYR A 151 -16.46 -23.18 -12.68
CA TYR A 151 -15.78 -24.34 -12.08
C TYR A 151 -16.52 -24.94 -10.90
N LEU A 152 -17.29 -24.14 -10.14
CA LEU A 152 -17.92 -24.57 -8.89
C LEU A 152 -19.37 -24.07 -8.79
N PRO A 153 -20.28 -24.50 -9.68
CA PRO A 153 -21.64 -23.97 -9.75
C PRO A 153 -22.46 -24.21 -8.47
N ASP A 154 -22.17 -25.30 -7.74
CA ASP A 154 -22.86 -25.67 -6.49
C ASP A 154 -22.26 -25.00 -5.24
N ALA A 155 -21.15 -24.26 -5.39
CA ALA A 155 -20.47 -23.62 -4.28
C ALA A 155 -21.09 -22.25 -3.91
N GLU A 156 -21.02 -21.93 -2.62
CA GLU A 156 -21.32 -20.62 -2.08
C GLU A 156 -20.06 -19.77 -2.07
N THR A 157 -19.92 -18.89 -3.06
CA THR A 157 -18.88 -17.85 -3.07
C THR A 157 -19.37 -16.59 -2.37
N ILE A 158 -18.55 -16.08 -1.44
CA ILE A 158 -18.79 -14.83 -0.72
C ILE A 158 -17.58 -13.93 -0.93
N ASN A 159 -17.78 -12.79 -1.58
CA ASN A 159 -16.71 -11.83 -1.81
C ASN A 159 -16.83 -10.64 -0.84
N LEU A 160 -15.88 -10.58 0.10
CA LEU A 160 -15.74 -9.54 1.11
C LEU A 160 -14.52 -8.65 0.84
N GLY A 161 -14.02 -8.61 -0.40
CA GLY A 161 -12.96 -7.67 -0.77
C GLY A 161 -13.41 -6.24 -0.59
N VAL A 162 -12.51 -5.36 -0.18
CA VAL A 162 -12.78 -3.92 -0.03
C VAL A 162 -11.63 -3.14 -0.66
N SER A 163 -11.92 -2.27 -1.61
CA SER A 163 -10.90 -1.45 -2.25
C SER A 163 -10.10 -0.64 -1.22
N GLY A 164 -8.78 -0.67 -1.34
CA GLY A 164 -7.84 0.03 -0.46
C GLY A 164 -7.50 -0.68 0.84
N TYR A 165 -8.08 -1.86 1.14
CA TYR A 165 -7.80 -2.54 2.41
C TYR A 165 -6.40 -3.16 2.48
N GLY A 166 -5.64 -2.77 3.51
CA GLY A 166 -4.46 -3.48 3.98
C GLY A 166 -4.78 -4.80 4.71
N THR A 167 -3.76 -5.60 5.02
CA THR A 167 -3.93 -6.89 5.73
C THR A 167 -4.49 -6.71 7.14
N ASP A 168 -4.10 -5.65 7.83
CA ASP A 168 -4.61 -5.26 9.14
C ASP A 168 -6.10 -4.92 9.11
N GLN A 169 -6.55 -4.11 8.14
CA GLN A 169 -7.97 -3.81 7.92
C GLN A 169 -8.78 -5.07 7.59
N GLN A 170 -8.23 -5.99 6.79
CA GLN A 170 -8.87 -7.27 6.49
C GLN A 170 -9.09 -8.12 7.75
N ILE A 171 -8.10 -8.20 8.63
CA ILE A 171 -8.21 -8.92 9.91
C ILE A 171 -9.22 -8.24 10.83
N LEU A 172 -9.14 -6.92 10.97
CA LEU A 172 -10.06 -6.14 11.81
C LEU A 172 -11.51 -6.31 11.35
N PHE A 173 -11.76 -6.23 10.04
CA PHE A 173 -13.07 -6.44 9.44
C PHE A 173 -13.65 -7.82 9.75
N MET A 174 -12.82 -8.87 9.66
CA MET A 174 -13.25 -10.23 9.98
C MET A 174 -13.60 -10.40 11.46
N ASN A 175 -12.77 -9.86 12.35
CA ASN A 175 -13.01 -9.92 13.80
C ASN A 175 -14.31 -9.20 14.19
N LEU A 176 -14.55 -8.01 13.63
CA LEU A 176 -15.77 -7.25 13.89
C LEU A 176 -17.02 -7.98 13.39
N ARG A 177 -16.95 -8.63 12.22
CA ARG A 177 -18.04 -9.46 11.71
C ARG A 177 -18.31 -10.66 12.61
N GLU A 178 -17.27 -11.35 13.08
CA GLU A 178 -17.44 -12.48 14.00
C GLU A 178 -18.10 -12.06 15.33
N LEU A 179 -17.66 -10.94 15.91
CA LEU A 179 -18.24 -10.38 17.13
C LEU A 179 -19.71 -10.02 16.95
N ASN A 180 -20.07 -9.44 15.80
CA ASN A 180 -21.46 -9.08 15.50
C ASN A 180 -22.34 -10.31 15.33
N THR A 181 -21.85 -11.37 14.67
CA THR A 181 -22.59 -12.64 14.57
C THR A 181 -22.84 -13.26 15.94
N LYS A 182 -21.82 -13.28 16.82
CA LYS A 182 -21.95 -13.81 18.20
C LYS A 182 -22.91 -13.03 19.08
N ARG A 183 -23.12 -11.73 18.83
CA ARG A 183 -24.09 -10.90 19.56
C ARG A 183 -25.53 -11.13 19.11
N MET A 184 -25.73 -11.69 17.92
CA MET A 184 -27.06 -11.94 17.33
C MET A 184 -27.57 -13.36 17.56
N SER A 185 -26.69 -14.30 17.95
CA SER A 185 -27.00 -15.68 18.35
C SER A 185 -27.26 -15.81 19.84
#